data_AF-A0A7W0VKI2-F1
#
_entry.id   AF-A0A7W0VKI2-F1
#
_cell.length_a   1.000
_cell.length_b   1.000
_cell.length_c   1.000
_cell.angle_alpha   90.00
_cell.angle_beta   90.00
_cell.angle_gamma   90.00
#
_symmetry.space_group_name_H-M   'P 1'
#
loop_
_entity.id
_entity.type
_entity.pdbx_description
1 polymer ?
#
loop_
_entity_poly.entity_id
_entity_poly.type
_entity_poly.pdbx_seq_one_letter_code
_entity_poly.pdbx_strand_id
1 'polypeptide(L)'
;MRAGLALIVLAFGCGSSKPQPTPPTPTDGSAAGSATTAPPTVAAIAPATPEQVCKRIIELKAQKCGMFANADFDEAGCMKELAAAADDPMLKIFTECVVQTSCEEVTNCIMAAAQAPQQQDLRACNDKSSMSPVGLPRAEWDKRNGAAATKFSQVKSSKEAPVEMCGINEENRWLESLSCDDGSKPVAQAEMVRAGNVGPGGRCGSIIDQYNVTCPGGKQYPIFIDAYVCPKP
;
A
#
# COMPACT_ATOMS: atom_id res chain seq x y z
N MET A 1 -32.47 10.82 0.36
CA MET A 1 -31.78 9.81 1.20
C MET A 1 -30.74 9.15 0.32
N ARG A 2 -29.45 9.40 0.57
CA ARG A 2 -28.34 8.80 -0.20
C ARG A 2 -28.12 7.39 0.33
N ALA A 3 -28.38 6.37 -0.49
CA ALA A 3 -27.97 5.01 -0.17
C ALA A 3 -26.44 4.99 -0.20
N GLY A 4 -25.81 4.89 0.97
CA GLY A 4 -24.37 4.82 1.10
C GLY A 4 -23.86 3.55 0.44
N LEU A 5 -22.83 3.70 -0.40
CA LEU A 5 -22.01 2.61 -0.89
C LEU A 5 -21.52 1.84 0.35
N ALA A 6 -22.08 0.66 0.59
CA ALA A 6 -21.58 -0.22 1.63
C ALA A 6 -20.24 -0.77 1.11
N LEU A 7 -19.15 -0.08 1.40
CA LEU A 7 -17.80 -0.55 1.16
C LEU A 7 -17.65 -1.85 1.94
N ILE A 8 -17.71 -2.98 1.24
CA ILE A 8 -17.55 -4.30 1.83
C ILE A 8 -16.09 -4.42 2.29
N VAL A 9 -15.85 -4.17 3.57
CA VAL A 9 -14.57 -4.42 4.24
C VAL A 9 -14.43 -5.93 4.43
N LEU A 10 -13.79 -6.61 3.48
CA LEU A 10 -13.52 -8.06 3.56
C LEU A 10 -12.20 -8.29 4.30
N ALA A 11 -12.30 -8.96 5.45
CA ALA A 11 -11.16 -9.52 6.17
C ALA A 11 -10.55 -10.67 5.36
N PHE A 12 -9.32 -10.49 4.86
CA PHE A 12 -8.58 -11.53 4.14
C PHE A 12 -8.00 -12.54 5.14
N GLY A 13 -8.63 -13.71 5.24
CA GLY A 13 -8.04 -14.88 5.89
C GLY A 13 -6.96 -15.50 4.99
N CYS A 14 -5.69 -15.37 5.38
CA CYS A 14 -4.58 -16.04 4.71
C CYS A 14 -4.64 -17.56 4.98
N GLY A 15 -4.79 -18.37 3.93
CA GLY A 15 -4.82 -19.82 4.03
C GLY A 15 -4.11 -20.52 2.87
N SER A 16 -3.16 -21.38 3.25
CA SER A 16 -2.56 -22.49 2.50
C SER A 16 -1.32 -22.20 1.64
N SER A 17 -0.17 -22.48 2.26
CA SER A 17 1.17 -22.60 1.68
C SER A 17 1.23 -23.72 0.63
N LYS A 18 1.62 -23.39 -0.61
CA LYS A 18 2.03 -24.38 -1.62
C LYS A 18 3.53 -24.72 -1.48
N PRO A 19 3.97 -25.93 -1.84
CA PRO A 19 5.39 -26.31 -1.82
C PRO A 19 6.19 -25.49 -2.83
N GLN A 20 7.33 -24.97 -2.37
CA GLN A 20 8.30 -24.20 -3.14
C GLN A 20 9.05 -25.11 -4.13
N PRO A 21 9.10 -24.79 -5.44
CA PRO A 21 9.94 -25.52 -6.40
C PRO A 21 11.42 -25.32 -6.12
N THR A 22 12.21 -26.37 -6.30
CA THR A 22 13.67 -26.37 -6.16
C THR A 22 14.36 -25.49 -7.21
N PRO A 23 15.47 -24.81 -6.87
CA PRO A 23 16.21 -23.98 -7.82
C PRO A 23 16.96 -24.82 -8.86
N PRO A 24 16.98 -24.43 -10.14
CA PRO A 24 17.85 -25.04 -11.14
C PRO A 24 19.32 -24.60 -10.98
N THR A 25 20.22 -25.53 -11.31
CA THR A 25 21.69 -25.40 -11.32
C THR A 25 22.17 -24.37 -12.36
N PRO A 26 23.21 -23.55 -12.05
CA PRO A 26 23.75 -22.59 -13.00
C PRO A 26 24.55 -23.29 -14.11
N THR A 27 24.24 -22.93 -15.35
CA THR A 27 25.01 -23.31 -16.55
C THR A 27 25.76 -22.07 -17.03
N ASP A 28 27.09 -22.15 -17.05
CA ASP A 28 27.97 -21.12 -17.61
C ASP A 28 27.97 -21.14 -19.14
N GLY A 29 28.04 -19.96 -19.73
CA GLY A 29 28.54 -19.76 -21.09
C GLY A 29 27.52 -19.23 -22.09
N SER A 30 27.68 -17.96 -22.47
CA SER A 30 28.25 -17.59 -23.78
C SER A 30 27.82 -16.18 -24.17
N ALA A 31 28.81 -15.31 -24.37
CA ALA A 31 28.63 -13.94 -24.83
C ALA A 31 28.28 -13.94 -26.32
N ALA A 32 27.08 -13.47 -26.67
CA ALA A 32 26.71 -13.11 -28.04
C ALA A 32 25.98 -11.77 -28.04
N GLY A 33 26.40 -10.89 -28.95
CA GLY A 33 26.26 -9.44 -28.88
C GLY A 33 24.83 -8.88 -28.82
N SER A 34 24.72 -7.78 -28.08
CA SER A 34 23.52 -6.94 -28.01
C SER A 34 23.30 -6.21 -29.33
N ALA A 35 22.39 -6.72 -30.15
CA ALA A 35 21.71 -5.91 -31.14
C ALA A 35 20.69 -5.01 -30.41
N THR A 36 20.90 -3.70 -30.46
CA THR A 36 19.98 -2.70 -29.92
C THR A 36 18.73 -2.62 -30.80
N THR A 37 17.79 -3.55 -30.63
CA THR A 37 16.43 -3.40 -31.16
C THR A 37 15.74 -2.26 -30.42
N ALA A 38 15.31 -1.23 -31.16
CA ALA A 38 14.50 -0.16 -30.62
C ALA A 38 13.28 -0.75 -29.90
N PRO A 39 12.92 -0.25 -28.70
CA PRO A 39 11.76 -0.77 -27.97
C PRO A 39 10.50 -0.64 -28.86
N PRO A 40 9.67 -1.69 -28.95
CA PRO A 40 8.44 -1.63 -29.71
C PRO A 40 7.60 -0.45 -29.20
N THR A 41 7.14 0.39 -30.12
CA THR A 41 6.21 1.47 -29.81
C THR A 41 4.92 0.83 -29.32
N VAL A 42 4.68 0.87 -28.01
CA VAL A 42 3.45 0.32 -27.42
C VAL A 42 2.31 1.21 -27.91
N ALA A 43 1.46 0.65 -28.78
CA ALA A 43 0.26 1.34 -29.23
C ALA A 43 -0.59 1.72 -28.00
N ALA A 44 -1.09 2.95 -27.96
CA ALA A 44 -1.95 3.41 -26.89
C ALA A 44 -3.18 2.48 -26.82
N ILE A 45 -3.33 1.78 -25.69
CA ILE A 45 -4.50 0.94 -25.44
C ILE A 45 -5.68 1.88 -25.21
N ALA A 46 -6.73 1.75 -26.02
CA ALA A 46 -7.95 2.51 -25.83
C ALA A 46 -8.54 2.21 -24.44
N PRO A 47 -9.08 3.21 -23.72
CA PRO A 47 -9.72 2.98 -22.43
C PRO A 47 -10.88 1.99 -22.59
N ALA A 48 -11.01 1.05 -21.67
CA ALA A 48 -12.11 0.09 -21.72
C ALA A 48 -13.45 0.77 -21.48
N THR A 49 -14.46 0.31 -22.21
CA THR A 49 -15.83 0.80 -22.02
C THR A 49 -16.45 0.19 -20.75
N PRO A 50 -17.45 0.83 -20.13
CA PRO A 50 -18.15 0.27 -18.98
C PRO A 50 -18.70 -1.15 -19.23
N GLU A 51 -19.19 -1.43 -20.44
CA GLU A 51 -19.68 -2.76 -20.83
C GLU A 51 -18.56 -3.80 -20.83
N GLN A 52 -17.37 -3.44 -21.33
CA GLN A 52 -16.20 -4.31 -21.31
C GLN A 52 -15.76 -4.62 -19.88
N VAL A 53 -15.77 -3.62 -19.00
CA VAL A 53 -15.47 -3.79 -17.58
C VAL A 53 -16.49 -4.71 -16.93
N CYS A 54 -17.78 -4.49 -17.12
CA CYS A 54 -18.83 -5.31 -16.49
C CYS A 54 -18.82 -6.76 -16.96
N LYS A 55 -18.67 -6.97 -18.27
CA LYS A 55 -18.48 -8.32 -18.82
C LYS A 55 -17.28 -9.01 -18.18
N ARG A 56 -16.16 -8.30 -18.04
CA ARG A 56 -14.95 -8.84 -17.43
C ARG A 56 -15.12 -9.18 -15.96
N ILE A 57 -15.81 -8.35 -15.18
CA ILE A 57 -16.12 -8.64 -13.78
C ILE A 57 -16.95 -9.92 -13.65
N ILE A 58 -17.94 -10.13 -14.52
CA ILE A 58 -18.76 -11.35 -14.51
C ILE A 58 -17.91 -12.58 -14.83
N GLU A 59 -16.97 -12.48 -15.77
CA GLU A 59 -16.01 -13.55 -16.06
C GLU A 59 -15.13 -13.86 -14.84
N LEU A 60 -14.59 -12.84 -14.16
CA LEU A 60 -13.78 -12.99 -12.93
C LEU A 60 -14.59 -13.62 -11.80
N LYS A 61 -15.88 -13.25 -11.66
CA LYS A 61 -16.82 -13.88 -10.73
C LYS A 61 -17.03 -15.35 -11.06
N ALA A 62 -17.27 -15.70 -12.32
CA ALA A 62 -17.42 -17.09 -12.76
C ALA A 62 -16.16 -17.93 -12.50
N GLN A 63 -14.98 -17.32 -12.58
CA GLN A 63 -13.69 -17.92 -12.24
C GLN A 63 -13.39 -17.94 -10.73
N LYS A 64 -14.29 -17.41 -9.89
CA LYS A 64 -14.13 -17.27 -8.42
C LYS A 64 -12.87 -16.51 -8.02
N CYS A 65 -12.58 -15.43 -8.74
CA CYS A 65 -11.34 -14.69 -8.57
C CYS A 65 -11.39 -13.69 -7.41
N GLY A 66 -10.70 -14.01 -6.32
CA GLY A 66 -10.47 -13.12 -5.19
C GLY A 66 -11.76 -12.45 -4.68
N MET A 67 -11.74 -11.13 -4.63
CA MET A 67 -12.86 -10.32 -4.15
C MET A 67 -14.12 -10.36 -5.05
N PHE A 68 -14.00 -10.83 -6.30
CA PHE A 68 -15.13 -10.94 -7.23
C PHE A 68 -15.95 -12.22 -7.02
N ALA A 69 -15.42 -13.21 -6.30
CA ALA A 69 -16.05 -14.52 -6.13
C ALA A 69 -17.45 -14.44 -5.47
N ASN A 70 -17.66 -13.42 -4.63
CA ASN A 70 -18.89 -13.23 -3.87
C ASN A 70 -19.69 -12.00 -4.32
N ALA A 71 -19.34 -11.40 -5.46
CA ALA A 71 -20.06 -10.24 -5.98
C ALA A 71 -21.49 -10.62 -6.36
N ASP A 72 -22.50 -9.95 -5.81
CA ASP A 72 -23.91 -10.24 -6.08
C ASP A 72 -24.55 -9.20 -7.00
N PHE A 73 -24.05 -9.15 -8.24
CA PHE A 73 -24.65 -8.38 -9.31
C PHE A 73 -24.54 -9.12 -10.64
N ASP A 74 -25.47 -8.80 -11.54
CA ASP A 74 -25.45 -9.16 -12.96
C ASP A 74 -24.91 -7.98 -13.80
N GLU A 75 -24.97 -8.09 -15.12
CA GLU A 75 -24.44 -7.05 -16.02
C GLU A 75 -25.17 -5.71 -15.86
N ALA A 76 -26.49 -5.73 -15.73
CA ALA A 76 -27.29 -4.53 -15.53
C ALA A 76 -27.01 -3.87 -14.17
N GLY A 77 -26.86 -4.68 -13.12
CA GLY A 77 -26.44 -4.23 -11.79
C GLY A 77 -25.05 -3.60 -11.83
N CYS A 78 -24.08 -4.26 -12.47
CA CYS A 78 -22.74 -3.72 -12.63
C CYS A 78 -22.73 -2.37 -13.35
N MET A 79 -23.44 -2.24 -14.47
CA MET A 79 -23.51 -0.99 -15.24
C MET A 79 -24.09 0.16 -14.42
N LYS A 80 -25.11 -0.14 -13.61
CA LYS A 80 -25.71 0.83 -12.69
C LYS A 80 -24.72 1.30 -11.63
N GLU A 81 -23.96 0.38 -11.02
CA GLU A 81 -22.96 0.71 -10.00
C GLU A 81 -21.78 1.49 -10.60
N LEU A 82 -21.27 1.11 -11.78
CA LEU A 82 -20.23 1.86 -12.48
C LEU A 82 -20.68 3.29 -12.81
N ALA A 83 -21.91 3.47 -13.29
CA ALA A 83 -22.43 4.80 -13.60
C ALA A 83 -22.61 5.66 -12.33
N ALA A 84 -23.02 5.06 -11.21
CA ALA A 84 -23.18 5.76 -9.94
C ALA A 84 -21.84 6.22 -9.32
N ALA A 85 -20.74 5.51 -9.64
CA ALA A 85 -19.40 5.80 -9.15
C ALA A 85 -18.47 6.41 -10.22
N ALA A 86 -19.03 6.95 -11.32
CA ALA A 86 -18.24 7.45 -12.46
C ALA A 86 -17.21 8.54 -12.10
N ASP A 87 -17.47 9.32 -11.04
CA ASP A 87 -16.58 10.36 -10.53
C ASP A 87 -15.64 9.88 -9.41
N ASP A 88 -15.68 8.58 -9.04
CA ASP A 88 -14.82 8.01 -8.01
C ASP A 88 -13.42 7.73 -8.58
N PRO A 89 -12.34 8.36 -8.07
CA PRO A 89 -10.98 8.10 -8.53
C PRO A 89 -10.53 6.64 -8.33
N MET A 90 -11.05 5.95 -7.30
CA MET A 90 -10.78 4.52 -7.10
C MET A 90 -11.41 3.67 -8.19
N LEU A 91 -12.58 4.07 -8.71
CA LEU A 91 -13.23 3.34 -9.79
C LEU A 91 -12.39 3.37 -11.06
N LYS A 92 -11.75 4.51 -11.36
CA LYS A 92 -10.86 4.61 -12.52
C LYS A 92 -9.69 3.62 -12.45
N ILE A 93 -9.05 3.52 -11.29
CA ILE A 93 -7.92 2.59 -11.14
C ILE A 93 -8.41 1.14 -11.19
N PHE A 94 -9.58 0.88 -10.61
CA PHE A 94 -10.20 -0.44 -10.67
C PHE A 94 -10.53 -0.86 -12.10
N THR A 95 -11.11 0.02 -12.91
CA THR A 95 -11.47 -0.28 -14.31
C THR A 95 -10.22 -0.53 -15.15
N GLU A 96 -9.12 0.21 -14.91
CA GLU A 96 -7.80 -0.03 -15.52
C GLU A 96 -7.18 -1.38 -15.12
N CYS A 97 -7.44 -1.86 -13.90
CA CYS A 97 -6.94 -3.15 -13.43
C CYS A 97 -7.79 -4.35 -13.84
N VAL A 98 -9.11 -4.19 -13.95
CA VAL A 98 -10.02 -5.30 -14.27
C VAL A 98 -9.80 -5.84 -15.68
N VAL A 99 -9.33 -5.01 -16.60
CA VAL A 99 -9.10 -5.37 -18.01
C VAL A 99 -7.88 -6.26 -18.23
N GLN A 100 -7.11 -6.57 -17.19
CA GLN A 100 -5.98 -7.51 -17.26
C GLN A 100 -6.44 -8.95 -17.53
N THR A 101 -5.55 -9.76 -18.08
CA THR A 101 -5.92 -11.03 -18.73
C THR A 101 -6.16 -12.18 -17.77
N SER A 102 -5.52 -12.17 -16.59
CA SER A 102 -5.67 -13.22 -15.58
C SER A 102 -6.14 -12.68 -14.22
N CYS A 103 -6.70 -13.56 -13.40
CA CYS A 103 -7.13 -13.21 -12.04
C CYS A 103 -5.98 -12.78 -11.12
N GLU A 104 -4.80 -13.36 -11.32
CA GLU A 104 -3.59 -12.97 -10.59
C GLU A 104 -3.17 -11.56 -10.98
N GLU A 105 -3.14 -11.22 -12.28
CA GLU A 105 -2.81 -9.89 -12.76
C GLU A 105 -3.81 -8.83 -12.27
N VAL A 106 -5.12 -9.12 -12.32
CA VAL A 106 -6.15 -8.20 -11.80
C VAL A 106 -5.95 -7.97 -10.30
N THR A 107 -5.74 -9.04 -9.52
CA THR A 107 -5.54 -8.93 -8.07
C THR A 107 -4.27 -8.14 -7.76
N ASN A 108 -3.16 -8.46 -8.43
CA ASN A 108 -1.89 -7.76 -8.26
C ASN A 108 -1.99 -6.29 -8.68
N CYS A 109 -2.70 -5.98 -9.76
CA CYS A 109 -2.93 -4.60 -10.17
C CYS A 109 -3.75 -3.84 -9.14
N ILE A 110 -4.86 -4.40 -8.64
CA ILE A 110 -5.71 -3.74 -7.64
C ILE A 110 -4.97 -3.56 -6.32
N MET A 111 -4.18 -4.54 -5.89
CA MET A 111 -3.32 -4.41 -4.72
C MET A 111 -2.24 -3.34 -4.95
N ALA A 112 -1.56 -3.35 -6.10
CA ALA A 112 -0.56 -2.35 -6.43
C ALA A 112 -1.15 -0.94 -6.55
N ALA A 113 -2.38 -0.81 -7.04
CA ALA A 113 -3.16 0.43 -7.11
C ALA A 113 -3.59 0.94 -5.73
N ALA A 114 -4.04 0.04 -4.85
CA ALA A 114 -4.38 0.37 -3.47
C ALA A 114 -3.13 0.74 -2.66
N GLN A 115 -1.96 0.22 -3.05
CA GLN A 115 -0.65 0.53 -2.47
C GLN A 115 0.07 1.68 -3.16
N ALA A 116 -0.34 2.03 -4.39
CA ALA A 116 0.23 3.16 -5.10
C ALA A 116 0.02 4.37 -4.21
N PRO A 117 1.02 5.26 -4.07
CA PRO A 117 0.77 6.56 -3.51
C PRO A 117 -0.34 7.14 -4.37
N GLN A 118 -1.57 7.13 -3.84
CA GLN A 118 -2.64 7.93 -4.40
C GLN A 118 -2.00 9.31 -4.60
N GLN A 119 -2.21 9.97 -5.73
CA GLN A 119 -1.93 11.40 -5.82
C GLN A 119 -2.87 12.07 -4.81
N GLN A 120 -2.51 11.95 -3.54
CA GLN A 120 -3.18 12.60 -2.45
C GLN A 120 -2.93 14.07 -2.70
N ASP A 121 -3.97 14.87 -2.51
CA ASP A 121 -3.80 16.30 -2.35
C ASP A 121 -2.97 16.51 -1.08
N LEU A 122 -1.65 16.46 -1.28
CA LEU A 122 -0.67 16.60 -0.22
C LEU A 122 -0.71 18.04 0.24
N ARG A 123 -1.15 18.27 1.48
CA ARG A 123 -1.25 19.61 2.03
C ARG A 123 0.14 20.18 2.31
N ALA A 124 0.20 21.50 2.41
CA ALA A 124 1.37 22.16 2.97
C ALA A 124 1.42 21.95 4.49
N CYS A 125 2.63 21.92 5.05
CA CYS A 125 2.86 21.70 6.48
C CYS A 125 2.11 22.72 7.39
N ASN A 126 1.96 23.96 6.90
CA ASN A 126 1.26 25.06 7.58
C ASN A 126 -0.26 25.09 7.32
N ASP A 127 -0.76 24.28 6.39
CA ASP A 127 -2.20 24.17 6.15
C ASP A 127 -2.84 23.24 7.19
N LYS A 128 -3.74 23.80 8.00
CA LYS A 128 -4.49 23.08 9.04
C LYS A 128 -5.96 22.88 8.67
N SER A 129 -6.36 23.24 7.45
CA SER A 129 -7.76 23.16 7.00
C SER A 129 -8.21 21.74 6.67
N SER A 130 -7.25 20.84 6.42
CA SER A 130 -7.49 19.42 6.15
C SER A 130 -6.60 18.53 7.01
N MET A 131 -7.05 17.29 7.21
CA MET A 131 -6.27 16.22 7.84
C MET A 131 -5.52 15.39 6.79
N SER A 132 -5.40 15.88 5.55
CA SER A 132 -4.68 15.20 4.49
C SER A 132 -3.19 15.07 4.82
N PRO A 133 -2.50 14.06 4.28
CA PRO A 133 -1.05 13.92 4.44
C PRO A 133 -0.29 15.15 3.90
N VAL A 134 0.85 15.43 4.50
CA VAL A 134 1.74 16.53 4.13
C VAL A 134 2.75 16.06 3.11
N GLY A 135 2.97 16.87 2.08
CA GLY A 135 3.97 16.59 1.05
C GLY A 135 5.31 17.24 1.33
N LEU A 136 6.37 16.44 1.29
CA LEU A 136 7.76 16.89 1.41
C LEU A 136 8.52 16.78 0.09
N PRO A 137 9.46 17.70 -0.19
CA PRO A 137 10.44 17.48 -1.25
C PRO A 137 11.17 16.15 -1.06
N ARG A 138 11.43 15.41 -2.15
CA ARG A 138 12.06 14.08 -2.08
C ARG A 138 13.40 14.08 -1.34
N ALA A 139 14.23 15.10 -1.54
CA ALA A 139 15.52 15.24 -0.87
C ALA A 139 15.40 15.40 0.67
N GLU A 140 14.29 15.95 1.17
CA GLU A 140 14.00 16.00 2.60
C GLU A 140 13.44 14.67 3.11
N TRP A 141 12.55 14.05 2.33
CA TRP A 141 12.00 12.73 2.64
C TRP A 141 13.07 11.65 2.80
N ASP A 142 14.08 11.66 1.94
CA ASP A 142 15.18 10.70 2.00
C ASP A 142 16.07 10.91 3.26
N LYS A 143 15.98 12.07 3.91
CA LYS A 143 16.70 12.44 5.15
C LYS A 143 15.82 12.43 6.39
N ARG A 144 14.57 11.98 6.28
CA ARG A 144 13.61 11.98 7.40
C ARG A 144 14.08 11.13 8.57
N ASN A 145 13.54 11.41 9.76
CA ASN A 145 13.85 10.61 10.94
C ASN A 145 13.40 9.15 10.74
N GLY A 146 14.23 8.20 11.16
CA GLY A 146 13.99 6.76 11.00
C GLY A 146 14.33 6.16 9.63
N ALA A 147 14.67 6.96 8.60
CA ALA A 147 14.93 6.46 7.25
C ALA A 147 16.04 5.39 7.15
N ALA A 148 17.08 5.53 7.97
CA ALA A 148 18.24 4.64 7.97
C ALA A 148 18.24 3.62 9.13
N ALA A 149 17.20 3.62 9.97
CA ALA A 149 17.14 2.72 11.11
C ALA A 149 16.85 1.29 10.65
N THR A 150 17.66 0.35 11.14
CA THR A 150 17.47 -1.10 10.95
C THR A 150 17.28 -1.83 12.29
N LYS A 151 17.55 -1.13 13.39
CA LYS A 151 17.37 -1.61 14.76
C LYS A 151 16.55 -0.65 15.60
N PHE A 152 15.78 -1.15 16.57
CA PHE A 152 15.01 -0.32 17.50
C PHE A 152 15.90 0.63 18.33
N SER A 153 17.12 0.21 18.67
CA SER A 153 18.10 1.04 19.40
C SER A 153 18.62 2.25 18.62
N GLN A 154 18.50 2.23 17.29
CA GLN A 154 18.91 3.33 16.43
C GLN A 154 17.80 4.39 16.28
N VAL A 155 16.56 4.04 16.61
CA VAL A 155 15.40 4.93 16.46
C VAL A 155 15.42 5.95 17.60
N LYS A 156 15.73 7.19 17.25
CA LYS A 156 15.64 8.35 18.15
C LYS A 156 14.39 9.15 17.79
N SER A 157 13.24 8.67 18.25
CA SER A 157 11.96 9.33 18.03
C SER A 157 11.40 9.95 19.29
N SER A 158 10.71 11.07 19.15
CA SER A 158 9.86 11.66 20.19
C SER A 158 8.57 12.17 19.55
N LYS A 159 7.64 12.70 20.35
CA LYS A 159 6.44 13.38 19.81
C LYS A 159 6.81 14.58 18.93
N GLU A 160 7.87 15.32 19.26
CA GLU A 160 8.35 16.51 18.55
C GLU A 160 9.18 16.15 17.30
N ALA A 161 9.87 15.01 17.35
CA ALA A 161 10.67 14.47 16.25
C ALA A 161 10.30 13.00 16.00
N PRO A 162 9.09 12.72 15.49
CA PRO A 162 8.64 11.37 15.21
C PRO A 162 9.40 10.80 14.01
N VAL A 163 9.31 9.50 13.81
CA VAL A 163 9.63 8.86 12.53
C VAL A 163 8.57 9.27 11.52
N GLU A 164 8.97 9.67 10.31
CA GLU A 164 8.03 10.13 9.29
C GLU A 164 7.75 9.00 8.28
N MET A 165 6.48 8.66 8.08
CA MET A 165 6.00 7.57 7.21
C MET A 165 4.82 8.02 6.37
N CYS A 166 4.70 7.45 5.16
CA CYS A 166 3.63 7.78 4.23
C CYS A 166 2.54 6.71 4.32
N GLY A 167 1.66 6.87 5.30
CA GLY A 167 0.53 6.00 5.56
C GLY A 167 0.84 4.83 6.51
N ILE A 168 -0.24 4.27 7.04
CA ILE A 168 -0.24 3.20 8.05
C ILE A 168 0.43 1.92 7.53
N ASN A 169 0.27 1.60 6.24
CA ASN A 169 0.89 0.41 5.66
C ASN A 169 2.42 0.48 5.69
N GLU A 170 3.01 1.62 5.34
CA GLU A 170 4.46 1.81 5.37
C GLU A 170 4.98 1.89 6.80
N GLU A 171 4.22 2.48 7.72
CA GLU A 171 4.51 2.44 9.15
C GLU A 171 4.61 1.00 9.70
N ASN A 172 3.60 0.17 9.42
CA ASN A 172 3.57 -1.23 9.86
C ASN A 172 4.75 -2.01 9.29
N ARG A 173 4.98 -1.88 7.97
CA ARG A 173 6.09 -2.53 7.28
C ARG A 173 7.44 -2.10 7.85
N TRP A 174 7.61 -0.81 8.14
CA TRP A 174 8.84 -0.30 8.71
C TRP A 174 9.08 -0.86 10.10
N LEU A 175 8.07 -0.87 10.99
CA LEU A 175 8.17 -1.46 12.33
C LEU A 175 8.53 -2.96 12.29
N GLU A 176 7.90 -3.73 11.42
CA GLU A 176 8.15 -5.17 11.23
C GLU A 176 9.54 -5.47 10.61
N SER A 177 10.13 -4.48 9.92
CA SER A 177 11.46 -4.61 9.32
C SER A 177 12.59 -4.50 10.35
N LEU A 178 12.37 -3.78 11.46
CA LEU A 178 13.37 -3.52 12.48
C LEU A 178 13.70 -4.76 13.31
N SER A 179 14.90 -4.75 13.88
CA SER A 179 15.38 -5.79 14.79
C SER A 179 15.81 -5.21 16.14
N CYS A 180 15.83 -6.06 17.16
CA CYS A 180 16.53 -5.77 18.41
C CYS A 180 18.05 -5.84 18.22
N ASP A 181 18.82 -5.41 19.22
CA ASP A 181 20.28 -5.44 19.14
C ASP A 181 20.86 -6.86 18.97
N ASP A 182 20.14 -7.86 19.49
CA ASP A 182 20.45 -9.30 19.37
C ASP A 182 19.95 -9.96 18.06
N GLY A 183 19.31 -9.18 17.17
CA GLY A 183 18.77 -9.65 15.90
C GLY A 183 17.34 -10.21 15.96
N SER A 184 16.72 -10.32 17.14
CA SER A 184 15.33 -10.76 17.26
C SER A 184 14.34 -9.74 16.66
N LYS A 185 13.17 -10.22 16.22
CA LYS A 185 12.10 -9.41 15.62
C LYS A 185 10.82 -9.54 16.43
N PRO A 186 10.63 -8.72 17.49
CA PRO A 186 9.49 -8.85 18.39
C PRO A 186 8.16 -8.35 17.80
N VAL A 187 8.20 -7.57 16.71
CA VAL A 187 6.99 -7.03 16.06
C VAL A 187 6.59 -7.93 14.90
N ALA A 188 5.58 -8.77 15.12
CA ALA A 188 4.95 -9.56 14.05
C ALA A 188 3.76 -8.83 13.41
N GLN A 189 3.09 -7.97 14.19
CA GLN A 189 1.99 -7.10 13.76
C GLN A 189 2.09 -5.81 14.58
N ALA A 190 2.25 -4.67 13.92
CA ALA A 190 2.45 -3.38 14.59
C ALA A 190 1.33 -3.02 15.60
N GLU A 191 0.07 -3.35 15.28
CA GLU A 191 -1.08 -3.05 16.15
C GLU A 191 -0.95 -3.68 17.55
N MET A 192 -0.29 -4.84 17.67
CA MET A 192 -0.11 -5.52 18.96
C MET A 192 0.80 -4.75 19.93
N VAL A 193 1.68 -3.90 19.41
CA VAL A 193 2.60 -3.07 20.20
C VAL A 193 2.20 -1.60 20.19
N ARG A 194 1.03 -1.27 19.62
CA ARG A 194 0.51 0.09 19.58
C ARG A 194 0.00 0.52 20.96
N ALA A 195 0.53 1.64 21.44
CA ALA A 195 0.12 2.27 22.70
C ALA A 195 -1.00 3.30 22.49
N GLY A 196 -1.21 3.76 21.26
CA GLY A 196 -2.27 4.71 20.87
C GLY A 196 -1.71 6.04 20.37
N ASN A 197 -2.59 7.04 20.27
CA ASN A 197 -2.25 8.38 19.79
C ASN A 197 -1.79 9.30 20.93
N VAL A 198 -0.68 10.03 20.75
CA VAL A 198 -0.16 11.02 21.72
C VAL A 198 -0.49 12.47 21.34
N GLY A 199 -1.39 12.65 20.38
CA GLY A 199 -1.87 13.94 19.89
C GLY A 199 -0.94 14.60 18.86
N PRO A 200 -1.18 15.89 18.53
CA PRO A 200 -0.43 16.61 17.51
C PRO A 200 1.07 16.75 17.84
N GLY A 201 1.93 16.49 16.87
CA GLY A 201 3.39 16.57 17.01
C GLY A 201 4.12 16.66 15.66
N GLY A 202 5.42 16.42 15.68
CA GLY A 202 6.29 16.53 14.51
C GLY A 202 6.36 17.95 13.94
N ARG A 203 7.00 18.08 12.76
CA ARG A 203 7.19 19.39 12.12
C ARG A 203 5.91 19.96 11.51
N CYS A 204 4.89 19.14 11.28
CA CYS A 204 3.64 19.54 10.62
C CYS A 204 2.37 19.37 11.45
N GLY A 205 2.51 19.09 12.74
CA GLY A 205 1.39 19.04 13.68
C GLY A 205 0.41 17.90 13.43
N SER A 206 0.83 16.82 12.76
CA SER A 206 0.00 15.63 12.55
C SER A 206 -0.20 14.87 13.87
N ILE A 207 -1.22 14.01 13.90
CA ILE A 207 -1.42 13.10 15.04
C ILE A 207 -0.28 12.07 15.03
N ILE A 208 0.35 11.87 16.19
CA ILE A 208 1.47 10.95 16.35
C ILE A 208 0.99 9.68 17.03
N ASP A 209 1.31 8.54 16.43
CA ASP A 209 1.13 7.22 17.01
C ASP A 209 2.34 6.86 17.88
N GLN A 210 2.08 6.22 19.02
CA GLN A 210 3.11 5.65 19.88
C GLN A 210 3.02 4.12 19.86
N TYR A 211 4.18 3.49 19.76
CA TYR A 211 4.38 2.05 19.88
C TYR A 211 5.36 1.75 21.01
N ASN A 212 5.11 0.70 21.78
CA ASN A 212 6.00 0.25 22.86
C ASN A 212 6.53 -1.14 22.53
N VAL A 213 7.72 -1.19 21.92
CA VAL A 213 8.35 -2.45 21.51
C VAL A 213 9.23 -2.98 22.64
N THR A 214 9.02 -4.23 23.03
CA THR A 214 9.86 -4.90 24.05
C THR A 214 10.79 -5.89 23.37
N CYS A 215 12.10 -5.69 23.53
CA CYS A 215 13.14 -6.62 23.10
C CYS A 215 13.48 -7.64 24.21
N PRO A 216 14.15 -8.77 23.87
CA PRO A 216 14.67 -9.70 24.86
C PRO A 216 15.51 -9.00 25.94
N GLY A 217 15.39 -9.50 27.18
CA GLY A 217 15.95 -8.83 28.36
C GLY A 217 15.06 -7.71 28.93
N GLY A 218 13.86 -7.50 28.38
CA GLY A 218 12.85 -6.58 28.92
C GLY A 218 13.08 -5.10 28.59
N LYS A 219 14.05 -4.79 27.71
CA LYS A 219 14.30 -3.42 27.26
C LYS A 219 13.16 -2.95 26.36
N GLN A 220 12.54 -1.84 26.72
CA GLN A 220 11.45 -1.24 25.97
C GLN A 220 11.94 -0.04 25.15
N TYR A 221 11.38 0.11 23.95
CA TYR A 221 11.64 1.21 23.05
C TYR A 221 10.32 1.91 22.72
N PRO A 222 10.07 3.13 23.24
CA PRO A 222 8.95 3.94 22.80
C PRO A 222 9.27 4.53 21.42
N ILE A 223 8.45 4.19 20.43
CA ILE A 223 8.59 4.63 19.05
C ILE A 223 7.43 5.55 18.72
N PHE A 224 7.73 6.75 18.23
CA PHE A 224 6.74 7.75 17.84
C PHE A 224 6.76 7.90 16.33
N ILE A 225 5.60 7.76 15.67
CA ILE A 225 5.50 7.76 14.22
C ILE A 225 4.43 8.76 13.76
N ASP A 226 4.76 9.53 12.72
CA ASP A 226 3.86 10.38 11.96
C ASP A 226 3.58 9.71 10.61
N ALA A 227 2.42 9.05 10.50
CA ALA A 227 1.97 8.37 9.28
C ALA A 227 1.44 9.33 8.20
N TYR A 228 1.44 10.64 8.45
CA TYR A 228 0.82 11.63 7.57
C TYR A 228 1.84 12.48 6.83
N VAL A 229 3.04 11.96 6.61
CA VAL A 229 4.12 12.68 5.93
C VAL A 229 4.55 11.86 4.73
N CYS A 230 4.43 12.43 3.54
CA CYS A 230 4.66 11.73 2.28
C CYS A 230 5.67 12.47 1.40
N PRO A 231 6.44 11.75 0.57
CA PRO A 231 7.21 12.40 -0.49
C PRO A 231 6.25 12.99 -1.52
N LYS A 232 6.54 14.21 -1.99
CA LYS A 232 5.92 14.75 -3.19
C LYS A 232 6.30 13.88 -4.39
N PRO A 233 5.37 13.65 -5.33
CA PRO A 233 5.64 12.92 -6.58
C PRO A 233 6.70 13.62 -7.43
#